data_AF-A0A6P3WUC5-F1
#
_entry.id   AF-A0A6P3WUC5-F1
#
_cell.length_a   1.000
_cell.length_b   1.000
_cell.length_c   1.000
_cell.angle_alpha   90.00
_cell.angle_beta   90.00
_cell.angle_gamma   90.00
#
_symmetry.space_group_name_H-M   'P 1'
#
loop_
_entity.id
_entity.type
_entity.pdbx_description
1 polymer ?
#
loop_
_entity_poly.entity_id
_entity_poly.type
_entity_poly.pdbx_seq_one_letter_code
_entity_poly.pdbx_strand_id
1 'polypeptide(L)' 'MSAAKPQLRGLLTSQIKKNFIGMTIVSFTAAGAYSILVAEPRKQRYADFYKTYDAEKQLKIMNEAGFMQSYVPGKK' A
#
# COMPACT_ATOMS: atom_id res chain seq x y z
N MET A 1 -22.13 -42.73 28.44
CA MET A 1 -21.83 -42.67 26.98
C MET A 1 -20.33 -42.78 26.81
N SER A 2 -19.82 -43.88 26.27
CA SER A 2 -18.38 -44.05 26.00
C SER A 2 -17.98 -43.18 24.80
N ALA A 3 -16.86 -42.47 24.89
CA ALA A 3 -16.40 -41.57 23.83
C ALA A 3 -16.06 -42.34 22.54
N ALA A 4 -16.43 -41.77 21.38
CA ALA A 4 -16.06 -42.33 20.08
C ALA A 4 -14.54 -42.36 19.91
N LYS A 5 -14.03 -43.39 19.23
CA LYS A 5 -12.58 -43.63 19.11
C LYS A 5 -11.90 -42.48 18.34
N PRO A 6 -10.90 -41.81 18.92
CA PRO A 6 -10.25 -40.69 18.26
C PRO A 6 -9.32 -41.15 17.12
N GLN A 7 -8.99 -40.21 16.23
CA GLN A 7 -8.00 -40.44 15.18
C GLN A 7 -6.58 -40.49 15.78
N LEU A 8 -5.82 -41.56 15.51
CA LEU A 8 -4.47 -41.76 16.06
C LEU A 8 -3.35 -41.75 14.99
N ARG A 9 -3.68 -41.59 13.71
CA ARG A 9 -2.71 -41.59 12.59
C ARG A 9 -2.97 -40.41 11.66
N GLY A 10 -1.93 -39.94 10.98
CA GLY A 10 -2.04 -38.84 9.99
C GLY A 10 -2.36 -37.47 10.59
N LEU A 11 -2.14 -37.28 11.89
CA LEU A 11 -2.45 -36.03 12.60
C LEU A 11 -1.68 -34.83 12.01
N LEU A 12 -0.39 -35.04 11.68
CA LEU A 12 0.45 -34.01 11.07
C LEU A 12 -0.10 -33.55 9.72
N THR A 13 -0.44 -34.48 8.83
CA THR A 13 -1.00 -34.17 7.51
C THR A 13 -2.33 -33.43 7.62
N SER A 14 -3.18 -33.82 8.58
CA SER A 14 -4.45 -33.13 8.86
C SER A 14 -4.21 -31.68 9.32
N GLN A 15 -3.25 -31.47 10.22
CA GLN A 15 -2.89 -30.14 10.70
C GLN A 15 -2.32 -29.26 9.59
N ILE A 16 -1.39 -29.78 8.78
CA ILE A 16 -0.77 -29.05 7.67
C ILE A 16 -1.84 -28.59 6.68
N LYS A 17 -2.79 -29.45 6.31
CA LYS A 17 -3.88 -29.08 5.38
C LYS A 17 -4.72 -27.91 5.92
N LYS A 18 -5.08 -27.95 7.20
CA LYS A 18 -5.84 -26.87 7.84
C LYS A 18 -5.05 -25.56 7.86
N ASN A 19 -3.78 -25.63 8.26
CA ASN A 19 -2.90 -24.46 8.31
C ASN A 19 -2.68 -23.87 6.91
N PHE A 20 -2.50 -24.71 5.90
CA PHE A 20 -2.27 -24.26 4.52
C PHE A 20 -3.47 -23.46 3.98
N ILE A 21 -4.69 -23.95 4.22
CA ILE A 21 -5.91 -23.22 3.84
C ILE A 21 -5.97 -21.88 4.58
N GLY A 22 -5.74 -21.89 5.91
CA GLY A 22 -5.76 -20.67 6.71
C GLY A 22 -4.72 -19.64 6.26
N MET A 23 -3.48 -20.07 6.03
CA MET A 23 -2.39 -19.21 5.56
C MET A 23 -2.69 -18.61 4.19
N THR A 24 -3.31 -19.39 3.30
CA THR A 24 -3.66 -18.93 1.96
C THR A 24 -4.66 -17.78 2.04
N ILE A 25 -5.74 -17.97 2.81
CA ILE A 25 -6.76 -16.95 3.02
C ILE A 25 -6.14 -15.69 3.62
N VAL A 26 -5.39 -15.83 4.72
CA VAL A 26 -4.78 -14.68 5.40
C VAL A 26 -3.85 -13.91 4.46
N SER A 27 -3.03 -14.61 3.69
CA SER A 27 -2.09 -13.97 2.75
C SER A 27 -2.80 -13.16 1.67
N PHE A 28 -3.83 -13.73 1.03
CA PHE A 28 -4.59 -13.02 0.00
C PHE A 28 -5.38 -11.84 0.57
N THR A 29 -5.98 -12.00 1.76
CA THR A 29 -6.70 -10.90 2.42
C THR A 29 -5.75 -9.76 2.76
N ALA A 30 -4.57 -10.04 3.31
CA ALA A 30 -3.58 -9.00 3.62
C ALA A 30 -3.09 -8.29 2.35
N ALA A 31 -2.80 -9.04 1.29
CA ALA A 31 -2.38 -8.48 0.01
C ALA A 31 -3.47 -7.58 -0.62
N GLY A 32 -4.72 -8.04 -0.62
CA GLY A 32 -5.87 -7.26 -1.10
C GLY A 32 -6.09 -5.99 -0.28
N ALA A 33 -6.05 -6.10 1.05
CA ALA A 33 -6.20 -4.96 1.95
C ALA A 33 -5.11 -3.91 1.72
N TYR A 34 -3.85 -4.32 1.57
CA TYR A 34 -2.76 -3.39 1.30
C TYR A 34 -2.91 -2.70 -0.06
N SER A 35 -3.31 -3.45 -1.10
CA SER A 35 -3.52 -2.86 -2.42
C SER A 35 -4.59 -1.77 -2.40
N ILE A 36 -5.74 -2.04 -1.79
CA ILE A 36 -6.88 -1.14 -1.77
C ILE A 36 -6.66 0.04 -0.81
N LEU A 37 -6.11 -0.20 0.38
CA LEU A 37 -6.00 0.83 1.41
C LEU A 37 -4.74 1.69 1.27
N VAL A 38 -3.68 1.19 0.64
CA VAL A 38 -2.39 1.88 0.57
C VAL A 38 -1.96 2.15 -0.86
N ALA A 39 -1.90 1.11 -1.70
CA ALA A 39 -1.32 1.24 -3.04
C ALA A 39 -2.18 2.12 -3.95
N GLU A 40 -3.48 1.87 -4.04
CA GLU A 40 -4.39 2.64 -4.89
C GLU A 40 -4.57 4.09 -4.44
N PRO A 41 -4.81 4.40 -3.15
CA PRO A 41 -4.96 5.79 -2.71
C PRO A 41 -3.68 6.61 -2.92
N ARG A 42 -2.51 5.96 -2.78
CA ARG A 42 -1.24 6.62 -3.11
C ARG A 42 -1.20 6.96 -4.61
N LYS A 43 -1.48 6.00 -5.50
CA LYS A 43 -1.50 6.24 -6.95
C LYS A 43 -2.49 7.34 -7.33
N GLN A 44 -3.70 7.30 -6.78
CA GLN A 44 -4.73 8.32 -7.02
C GLN A 44 -4.27 9.69 -6.54
N ARG A 45 -3.68 9.82 -5.35
CA ARG A 45 -3.16 11.10 -4.85
C ARG A 45 -2.14 11.73 -5.79
N TYR A 46 -1.21 10.94 -6.33
CA TYR A 46 -0.26 11.44 -7.33
C TYR A 46 -0.97 11.87 -8.62
N ALA A 47 -1.91 11.06 -9.12
CA ALA A 47 -2.67 11.40 -10.31
C ALA A 47 -3.48 12.70 -10.13
N ASP A 48 -4.14 12.87 -8.98
CA ASP A 48 -4.94 14.04 -8.66
C ASP A 48 -4.11 15.31 -8.50
N PHE A 49 -2.91 15.18 -7.94
CA PHE A 49 -1.95 16.29 -7.90
C PHE A 49 -1.61 16.76 -9.32
N TYR A 50 -1.20 15.84 -10.21
CA TYR A 50 -0.78 16.20 -11.56
C TYR A 50 -1.93 16.62 -12.49
N LYS A 51 -3.19 16.28 -12.19
CA LYS A 51 -4.35 16.76 -12.98
C LYS A 51 -4.47 18.29 -13.02
N THR A 52 -4.07 18.97 -11.95
CA THR A 52 -4.23 20.43 -11.79
C THR A 52 -2.91 21.16 -11.56
N TYR A 53 -1.79 20.43 -11.67
CA TYR A 53 -0.47 20.97 -11.42
C TYR A 53 0.01 21.86 -12.57
N ASP A 54 0.26 23.13 -12.27
CA ASP A 54 0.92 24.08 -13.15
C ASP A 54 2.35 24.32 -12.66
N ALA A 55 3.32 23.86 -13.46
CA ALA A 55 4.74 23.93 -13.12
C ALA A 55 5.27 25.37 -13.10
N GLU A 56 4.81 26.24 -14.00
CA GLU A 56 5.29 27.62 -14.10
C GLU A 56 4.81 28.44 -12.91
N LYS A 57 3.54 28.24 -12.51
CA LYS A 57 2.99 28.88 -11.32
C LYS A 57 3.73 28.48 -10.05
N GLN A 58 4.03 27.19 -9.88
CA GLN A 58 4.77 26.70 -8.71
C GLN A 58 6.22 27.18 -8.70
N LEU A 59 6.87 27.21 -9.86
CA LEU A 59 8.21 27.77 -10.00
C LEU A 59 8.21 29.25 -9.62
N LYS A 60 7.23 30.04 -10.10
CA LYS A 60 7.10 31.45 -9.74
C LYS A 60 6.99 31.65 -8.22
N ILE A 61 6.17 30.85 -7.54
CA ILE A 61 6.04 30.86 -6.07
C ILE A 61 7.40 30.56 -5.41
N MET A 62 8.13 29.55 -5.89
CA MET A 62 9.45 29.19 -5.34
C MET A 62 10.51 30.26 -5.57
N ASN A 63 10.47 30.92 -6.73
CA ASN A 63 11.35 32.02 -7.11
C ASN A 63 11.09 33.26 -6.24
N GLU A 64 9.83 33.63 -6.05
CA GLU A 64 9.43 34.76 -5.18
C GLU A 64 9.77 34.49 -3.71
N ALA A 65 9.67 33.23 -3.27
CA ALA A 65 10.10 32.81 -1.93
C ALA A 65 11.64 32.74 -1.77
N GLY A 66 12.42 32.94 -2.84
CA GLY A 66 13.88 32.94 -2.81
C GLY A 66 14.51 31.56 -2.64
N PHE A 67 13.77 30.48 -2.92
CA PHE A 67 14.31 29.11 -2.82
C PHE A 67 15.24 28.72 -3.96
N MET A 68 15.07 29.34 -5.13
CA MET A 68 15.87 29.03 -6.31
C MET A 68 17.14 29.88 -6.36
N GLN A 69 18.30 29.24 -6.19
CA GLN A 69 19.60 29.91 -6.31
C GLN A 69 19.86 30.48 -7.72
N SER A 70 19.27 29.86 -8.75
CA SER A 70 19.36 30.32 -10.13
C SER A 70 18.52 31.56 -10.43
N TYR A 71 17.60 31.93 -9.52
CA TYR A 71 16.72 33.08 -9.67
C TYR A 71 16.97 34.10 -8.56
N VAL A 72 17.52 35.25 -8.91
CA VAL A 72 17.72 36.36 -7.96
C VAL A 72 16.55 37.34 -8.12
N PRO A 73 15.65 37.45 -7.13
CA PRO A 73 14.55 38.41 -7.20
C PRO A 73 15.12 39.84 -7.27
N GLY A 74 14.84 40.55 -8.36
CA GLY A 74 15.26 41.95 -8.56
C GLY A 74 16.42 42.19 -9.52
N LYS A 75 17.07 41.15 -10.08
CA LYS A 75 17.93 41.34 -11.27
C LYS A 75 17.06 41.31 -12.53
N LYS A 76 16.70 42.48 -13.05
CA LYS A 76 16.27 42.64 -14.44
C LYS A 76 17.48 42.65 -15.35
#